data_AF-A0A4Y9R843-F1
#
_entry.id   AF-A0A4Y9R843-F1
#
_cell.length_a   1.000
_cell.length_b   1.000
_cell.length_c   1.000
_cell.angle_alpha   90.00
_cell.angle_beta   90.00
_cell.angle_gamma   90.00
#
_symmetry.space_group_name_H-M   'P 1'
#
loop_
_entity.id
_entity.type
_entity.pdbx_description
1 polymer ?
#
loop_
_entity_poly.entity_id
_entity_poly.type
_entity_poly.pdbx_seq_one_letter_code
_entity_poly.pdbx_strand_id
1 'polypeptide(L)'
;MSIDALRDLIPAYGKDISLNLSSLANESVLNDQQKWGCFLASAHAIGVGPVVKLIEAQAASVLSPEALNAAKSAAAIMGMNNIYYRSLHLMKNQEYTTLPARLRMNVIANPGVEKLDFELWSTAVSAINGCGACLDAHEGELRKHGVPNTQIQAALRIGAVVHAASRIVASEQATSGS
;
A
#
# COMPACT_ATOMS: atom_id res chain seq x y z
N MET A 1 13.97 12.19 8.41
CA MET A 1 13.83 13.30 7.45
C MET A 1 13.67 12.70 6.06
N SER A 2 12.42 12.49 5.66
CA SER A 2 12.02 12.43 4.24
C SER A 2 10.49 12.49 4.10
N ILE A 3 9.71 12.13 5.12
CA ILE A 3 8.28 12.48 5.20
C ILE A 3 8.09 14.00 5.28
N ASP A 4 8.94 14.72 6.01
CA ASP A 4 8.88 16.19 6.01
C ASP A 4 9.17 16.77 4.62
N ALA A 5 10.18 16.24 3.92
CA ALA A 5 10.45 16.63 2.54
C ALA A 5 9.28 16.31 1.59
N LEU A 6 8.54 15.20 1.82
CA LEU A 6 7.32 14.91 1.07
C LEU A 6 6.22 15.93 1.37
N ARG A 7 6.08 16.34 2.64
CA ARG A 7 5.11 17.35 3.07
C ARG A 7 5.42 18.72 2.47
N ASP A 8 6.68 19.05 2.25
CA ASP A 8 7.10 20.30 1.60
C ASP A 8 6.72 20.37 0.11
N LEU A 9 6.46 19.20 -0.53
CA LEU A 9 5.93 19.13 -1.90
C LEU A 9 4.41 19.36 -1.97
N ILE A 10 3.72 19.45 -0.83
CA ILE A 10 2.26 19.57 -0.79
C ILE A 10 1.88 21.05 -0.64
N PRO A 11 1.18 21.65 -1.62
CA PRO A 11 0.74 23.04 -1.55
C PRO A 11 -0.26 23.29 -0.42
N ALA A 12 -0.54 24.57 -0.15
CA ALA A 12 -1.47 24.98 0.92
C ALA A 12 -2.88 24.36 0.80
N TYR A 13 -3.37 24.11 -0.42
CA TYR A 13 -4.67 23.46 -0.63
C TYR A 13 -4.69 21.99 -0.17
N GLY A 14 -3.51 21.35 -0.06
CA GLY A 14 -3.34 19.97 0.41
C GLY A 14 -3.00 19.85 1.89
N LYS A 15 -3.20 20.91 2.69
CA LYS A 15 -2.78 20.98 4.10
C LYS A 15 -3.24 19.78 4.94
N ASP A 16 -4.47 19.32 4.77
CA ASP A 16 -4.98 18.16 5.51
C ASP A 16 -4.20 16.88 5.20
N ILE A 17 -3.79 16.69 3.94
CA ILE A 17 -2.97 15.53 3.54
C ILE A 17 -1.57 15.62 4.16
N SER A 18 -0.97 16.81 4.18
CA SER A 18 0.32 17.04 4.84
C SER A 18 0.26 16.74 6.35
N LEU A 19 -0.80 17.18 7.03
CA LEU A 19 -1.01 16.88 8.46
C LEU A 19 -1.24 15.38 8.70
N ASN A 20 -2.03 14.72 7.85
CA ASN A 20 -2.28 13.29 7.95
C ASN A 20 -1.02 12.44 7.71
N LEU A 21 -0.14 12.83 6.78
CA LEU A 21 1.17 12.17 6.60
C LEU A 21 1.99 12.23 7.88
N SER A 22 2.06 13.41 8.51
CA SER A 22 2.77 13.58 9.79
C SER A 22 2.12 12.75 10.91
N SER A 23 0.79 12.77 11.02
CA SER A 23 0.07 12.02 12.05
C SER A 23 0.28 10.52 11.90
N LEU A 24 0.16 9.99 10.68
CA LEU A 24 0.32 8.56 10.40
C LEU A 24 1.78 8.09 10.43
N ALA A 25 2.77 8.96 10.22
CA ALA A 25 4.17 8.59 10.42
C ALA A 25 4.51 8.41 11.92
N ASN A 26 3.83 9.16 12.79
CA ASN A 26 4.07 9.19 14.25
C ASN A 26 3.07 8.36 15.08
N GLU A 27 2.14 7.68 14.43
CA GLU A 27 1.19 6.80 15.11
C GLU A 27 1.87 5.53 15.68
N SER A 28 1.21 4.90 16.66
CA SER A 28 1.73 3.77 17.45
C SER A 28 0.81 2.54 17.50
N VAL A 29 -0.27 2.52 16.71
CA VAL A 29 -1.17 1.37 16.53
C VAL A 29 -0.45 0.25 15.76
N LEU A 30 0.32 0.63 14.74
CA LEU A 30 1.23 -0.27 14.03
C LEU A 30 2.65 -0.16 14.59
N ASN A 31 3.37 -1.28 14.61
CA ASN A 31 4.81 -1.22 14.81
C ASN A 31 5.50 -0.59 13.59
N ASP A 32 6.77 -0.25 13.72
CA ASP A 32 7.50 0.45 12.66
C ASP A 32 7.64 -0.36 11.36
N GLN A 33 7.80 -1.68 11.43
CA GLN A 33 7.86 -2.54 10.23
C GLN A 33 6.54 -2.52 9.46
N GLN A 34 5.43 -2.70 10.18
CA GLN A 34 4.08 -2.67 9.64
C GLN A 34 3.77 -1.33 9.00
N LYS A 35 4.01 -0.23 9.74
CA LYS A 35 3.75 1.14 9.31
C LYS A 35 4.56 1.51 8.07
N TRP A 36 5.89 1.35 8.11
CA TRP A 36 6.75 1.74 6.99
C TRP A 36 6.60 0.81 5.79
N GLY A 37 6.29 -0.47 6.01
CA GLY A 37 5.92 -1.38 4.92
C GLY A 37 4.60 -0.97 4.24
N CYS A 38 3.59 -0.52 4.99
CA CYS A 38 2.36 0.04 4.42
C CYS A 38 2.64 1.31 3.60
N PHE A 39 3.43 2.25 4.11
CA PHE A 39 3.81 3.47 3.39
C PHE A 39 4.54 3.11 2.08
N LEU A 40 5.52 2.22 2.15
CA LEU A 40 6.35 1.84 1.01
C LEU A 40 5.54 1.08 -0.06
N ALA A 41 4.77 0.06 0.34
CA ALA A 41 3.93 -0.71 -0.57
C ALA A 41 2.90 0.20 -1.26
N SER A 42 2.29 1.13 -0.51
CA SER A 42 1.36 2.12 -1.06
C SER A 42 2.03 3.01 -2.09
N ALA A 43 3.21 3.56 -1.77
CA ALA A 43 3.94 4.44 -2.67
C ALA A 43 4.31 3.75 -4.00
N HIS A 44 4.82 2.51 -3.92
CA HIS A 44 5.16 1.71 -5.10
C HIS A 44 3.93 1.29 -5.91
N ALA A 45 2.79 1.02 -5.27
CA ALA A 45 1.54 0.71 -5.97
C ALA A 45 1.02 1.89 -6.82
N ILE A 46 1.29 3.13 -6.39
CA ILE A 46 0.84 4.34 -7.10
C ILE A 46 1.87 4.82 -8.12
N GLY A 47 3.16 4.71 -7.82
CA GLY A 47 4.24 4.92 -8.80
C GLY A 47 4.60 6.38 -9.10
N VAL A 48 4.32 7.34 -8.20
CA VAL A 48 4.73 8.74 -8.40
C VAL A 48 6.17 8.95 -7.95
N GLY A 49 7.06 9.24 -8.89
CA GLY A 49 8.52 9.21 -8.73
C GLY A 49 9.06 9.91 -7.47
N PRO A 50 8.77 11.20 -7.21
CA PRO A 50 9.22 11.87 -5.99
C PRO A 50 8.71 11.23 -4.72
N VAL A 51 7.44 10.80 -4.70
CA VAL A 51 6.82 10.19 -3.52
C VAL A 51 7.46 8.84 -3.21
N VAL A 52 7.66 8.00 -4.23
CA VAL A 52 8.37 6.71 -4.10
C VAL A 52 9.77 6.94 -3.52
N LYS A 53 10.55 7.88 -4.09
CA LYS A 53 11.91 8.16 -3.64
C LYS A 53 11.97 8.59 -2.16
N LEU A 54 11.10 9.51 -1.75
CA LEU A 54 11.11 10.07 -0.40
C LEU A 54 10.63 9.06 0.65
N ILE A 55 9.56 8.30 0.34
CA ILE A 55 9.06 7.25 1.24
C ILE A 55 10.07 6.11 1.35
N GLU A 56 10.66 5.67 0.24
CA GLU A 56 11.67 4.61 0.25
C GLU A 56 12.92 5.01 1.04
N ALA A 57 13.38 6.25 0.91
CA ALA A 57 14.48 6.76 1.73
C ALA A 57 14.16 6.72 3.24
N GLN A 58 12.92 7.02 3.64
CA GLN A 58 12.52 6.89 5.05
C GLN A 58 12.48 5.42 5.47
N ALA A 59 11.80 4.59 4.68
CA ALA A 59 11.58 3.20 4.98
C ALA A 59 12.91 2.45 5.09
N ALA A 60 13.91 2.79 4.26
CA ALA A 60 15.23 2.18 4.31
C ALA A 60 16.05 2.52 5.58
N SER A 61 15.65 3.55 6.34
CA SER A 61 16.25 3.85 7.65
C SER A 61 15.64 3.04 8.81
N VAL A 62 14.57 2.27 8.54
CA VAL A 62 13.77 1.57 9.55
C VAL A 62 13.61 0.08 9.25
N LEU A 63 13.35 -0.26 7.99
CA LEU A 63 13.12 -1.61 7.50
C LEU A 63 14.46 -2.30 7.15
N SER A 64 14.51 -3.61 7.36
CA SER A 64 15.59 -4.43 6.80
C SER A 64 15.49 -4.49 5.26
N PRO A 65 16.58 -4.85 4.55
CA PRO A 65 16.54 -5.08 3.11
C PRO A 65 15.48 -6.09 2.67
N GLU A 66 15.25 -7.13 3.46
CA GLU A 66 14.24 -8.17 3.22
C GLU A 66 12.83 -7.56 3.31
N ALA A 67 12.56 -6.77 4.34
CA ALA A 67 11.28 -6.09 4.51
C ALA A 67 11.01 -5.04 3.42
N LEU A 68 12.04 -4.29 3.00
CA LEU A 68 11.93 -3.38 1.84
C LEU A 68 11.50 -4.14 0.57
N ASN A 69 12.16 -5.26 0.28
CA ASN A 69 11.86 -6.08 -0.90
C ASN A 69 10.48 -6.73 -0.80
N ALA A 70 10.07 -7.17 0.38
CA ALA A 70 8.76 -7.77 0.60
C ALA A 70 7.63 -6.75 0.43
N ALA A 71 7.76 -5.51 0.92
CA ALA A 71 6.78 -4.44 0.71
C ALA A 71 6.64 -4.05 -0.78
N LYS A 72 7.77 -3.96 -1.51
CA LYS A 72 7.76 -3.77 -2.97
C LYS A 72 7.11 -4.96 -3.68
N SER A 73 7.35 -6.17 -3.20
CA SER A 73 6.73 -7.38 -3.75
C SER A 73 5.22 -7.41 -3.52
N ALA A 74 4.74 -6.95 -2.36
CA ALA A 74 3.31 -6.78 -2.10
C ALA A 74 2.68 -5.83 -3.12
N ALA A 75 3.28 -4.67 -3.37
CA ALA A 75 2.83 -3.74 -4.41
C ALA A 75 2.79 -4.39 -5.80
N ALA A 76 3.85 -5.11 -6.18
CA ALA A 76 3.97 -5.75 -7.48
C ALA A 76 2.92 -6.87 -7.69
N ILE A 77 2.78 -7.79 -6.72
CA ILE A 77 1.86 -8.91 -6.86
C ILE A 77 0.40 -8.46 -6.79
N MET A 78 0.10 -7.46 -5.96
CA MET A 78 -1.24 -6.87 -5.89
C MET A 78 -1.58 -6.08 -7.15
N GLY A 79 -0.60 -5.45 -7.81
CA GLY A 79 -0.79 -4.84 -9.13
C GLY A 79 -1.34 -5.83 -10.18
N MET A 80 -0.94 -7.10 -10.12
CA MET A 80 -1.50 -8.16 -10.95
C MET A 80 -2.83 -8.70 -10.38
N ASN A 81 -2.81 -9.14 -9.12
CA ASN A 81 -3.92 -9.84 -8.49
C ASN A 81 -5.17 -8.97 -8.40
N ASN A 82 -5.03 -7.70 -8.02
CA ASN A 82 -6.15 -6.81 -7.88
C ASN A 82 -6.87 -6.58 -9.21
N ILE A 83 -6.16 -6.53 -10.34
CA ILE A 83 -6.79 -6.41 -11.65
C ILE A 83 -7.56 -7.68 -11.99
N TYR A 84 -6.92 -8.85 -11.87
CA TYR A 84 -7.54 -10.12 -12.24
C TYR A 84 -8.76 -10.44 -11.37
N TYR A 85 -8.59 -10.45 -10.05
CA TYR A 85 -9.65 -10.84 -9.13
C TYR A 85 -10.78 -9.80 -9.04
N ARG A 86 -10.49 -8.51 -9.23
CA ARG A 86 -11.55 -7.49 -9.34
C ARG A 86 -12.41 -7.74 -10.57
N SER A 87 -11.80 -8.04 -11.72
CA SER A 87 -12.55 -8.35 -12.93
C SER A 87 -13.49 -9.54 -12.69
N LEU A 88 -12.98 -10.64 -12.13
CA LEU A 88 -13.82 -11.80 -11.83
C LEU A 88 -14.95 -11.49 -10.85
N HIS A 89 -14.67 -10.70 -9.80
CA HIS A 89 -15.65 -10.32 -8.80
C HIS A 89 -16.78 -9.44 -9.36
N LEU A 90 -16.48 -8.59 -10.37
CA LEU A 90 -17.46 -7.69 -10.99
C LEU A 90 -18.23 -8.33 -12.16
N MET A 91 -17.69 -9.38 -12.78
CA MET A 91 -18.31 -10.02 -13.93
C MET A 91 -19.57 -10.78 -13.54
N LYS A 92 -20.65 -10.60 -14.31
CA LYS A 92 -21.89 -11.38 -14.15
C LYS A 92 -21.70 -12.85 -14.56
N ASN A 93 -20.87 -13.12 -15.57
CA ASN A 93 -20.56 -14.48 -15.98
C ASN A 93 -19.57 -15.10 -14.98
N GLN A 94 -20.07 -16.02 -14.14
CA GLN A 94 -19.29 -16.70 -13.11
C GLN A 94 -18.43 -17.86 -13.65
N GLU A 95 -18.58 -18.26 -14.92
CA GLU A 95 -17.76 -19.34 -15.52
C GLU A 95 -16.27 -19.07 -15.39
N TYR A 96 -15.84 -17.81 -15.50
CA TYR A 96 -14.44 -17.42 -15.36
C TYR A 96 -13.85 -17.70 -13.97
N THR A 97 -14.68 -17.83 -12.92
CA THR A 97 -14.23 -18.22 -11.57
C THR A 97 -13.93 -19.71 -11.46
N THR A 98 -14.44 -20.53 -12.38
CA THR A 98 -14.21 -21.98 -12.43
C THR A 98 -12.95 -22.35 -13.20
N LEU A 99 -12.43 -21.41 -14.01
CA LEU A 99 -11.22 -21.62 -14.80
C LEU A 99 -9.97 -21.40 -13.92
N PRO A 100 -8.91 -22.19 -14.10
CA PRO A 100 -7.66 -21.96 -13.38
C PRO A 100 -7.01 -20.65 -13.83
N ALA A 101 -6.65 -19.79 -12.88
CA ALA A 101 -6.05 -18.48 -13.18
C ALA A 101 -4.74 -18.56 -13.97
N ARG A 102 -3.94 -19.61 -13.75
CA ARG A 102 -2.60 -19.80 -14.37
C ARG A 102 -1.64 -18.62 -14.15
N LEU A 103 -1.81 -17.90 -13.04
CA LEU A 103 -0.93 -16.83 -12.59
C LEU A 103 -0.05 -17.32 -11.43
N ARG A 104 1.25 -17.03 -11.48
CA ARG A 104 2.20 -17.41 -10.41
C ARG A 104 2.13 -16.38 -9.28
N MET A 105 1.96 -16.84 -8.04
CA MET A 105 1.81 -15.98 -6.86
C MET A 105 2.67 -16.45 -5.66
N ASN A 106 3.81 -17.12 -5.94
CA ASN A 106 4.64 -17.78 -4.93
C ASN A 106 5.09 -16.86 -3.78
N VAL A 107 5.22 -15.56 -4.06
CA VAL A 107 5.62 -14.56 -3.05
C VAL A 107 4.59 -14.38 -1.93
N ILE A 108 3.31 -14.68 -2.18
CA ILE A 108 2.27 -14.64 -1.13
C ILE A 108 2.50 -15.76 -0.11
N ALA A 109 2.93 -16.93 -0.59
CA ALA A 109 3.24 -18.06 0.29
C ALA A 109 4.60 -17.89 1.00
N ASN A 110 5.57 -17.26 0.34
CA ASN A 110 6.93 -17.07 0.87
C ASN A 110 7.36 -15.61 0.69
N PRO A 111 6.86 -14.68 1.51
CA PRO A 111 7.11 -13.25 1.35
C PRO A 111 8.49 -12.79 1.83
N GLY A 112 9.23 -13.65 2.54
CA GLY A 112 10.54 -13.30 3.13
C GLY A 112 10.45 -12.47 4.41
N VAL A 113 9.24 -12.24 4.92
CA VAL A 113 8.92 -11.57 6.19
C VAL A 113 7.78 -12.31 6.88
N GLU A 114 7.39 -11.85 8.07
CA GLU A 114 6.17 -12.31 8.73
C GLU A 114 4.96 -12.16 7.81
N LYS A 115 4.18 -13.26 7.69
CA LYS A 115 3.05 -13.31 6.76
C LYS A 115 2.04 -12.20 7.04
N LEU A 116 1.77 -11.91 8.31
CA LEU A 116 0.80 -10.89 8.71
C LEU A 116 1.19 -9.48 8.27
N ASP A 117 2.49 -9.17 8.22
CA ASP A 117 2.94 -7.88 7.71
C ASP A 117 2.70 -7.79 6.19
N PHE A 118 3.00 -8.87 5.46
CA PHE A 118 2.73 -8.93 4.02
C PHE A 118 1.24 -8.85 3.68
N GLU A 119 0.38 -9.53 4.45
CA GLU A 119 -1.08 -9.44 4.33
C GLU A 119 -1.56 -8.00 4.57
N LEU A 120 -1.03 -7.33 5.60
CA LEU A 120 -1.39 -5.94 5.94
C LEU A 120 -0.99 -4.95 4.83
N TRP A 121 0.19 -5.12 4.23
CA TRP A 121 0.63 -4.31 3.09
C TRP A 121 -0.20 -4.60 1.85
N SER A 122 -0.56 -5.87 1.62
CA SER A 122 -1.44 -6.28 0.52
C SER A 122 -2.85 -5.71 0.68
N THR A 123 -3.36 -5.58 1.91
CA THR A 123 -4.63 -4.88 2.21
C THR A 123 -4.54 -3.40 1.83
N ALA A 124 -3.47 -2.69 2.21
CA ALA A 124 -3.29 -1.29 1.86
C ALA A 124 -3.25 -1.07 0.34
N VAL A 125 -2.50 -1.91 -0.39
CA VAL A 125 -2.42 -1.85 -1.86
C VAL A 125 -3.75 -2.23 -2.51
N SER A 126 -4.44 -3.25 -2.01
CA SER A 126 -5.77 -3.65 -2.53
C SER A 126 -6.82 -2.57 -2.36
N ALA A 127 -6.73 -1.76 -1.29
CA ALA A 127 -7.57 -0.60 -1.08
C ALA A 127 -7.31 0.49 -2.13
N ILE A 128 -6.04 0.82 -2.38
CA ILE A 128 -5.62 1.79 -3.42
C ILE A 128 -6.13 1.35 -4.79
N ASN A 129 -5.98 0.07 -5.11
CA ASN A 129 -6.40 -0.49 -6.38
C ASN A 129 -7.90 -0.77 -6.46
N GLY A 130 -8.64 -0.72 -5.35
CA GLY A 130 -10.10 -0.93 -5.32
C GLY A 130 -10.54 -2.34 -5.70
N CYS A 131 -9.89 -3.38 -5.16
CA CYS A 131 -10.28 -4.78 -5.38
C CYS A 131 -10.96 -5.38 -4.14
N GLY A 132 -12.30 -5.45 -4.14
CA GLY A 132 -13.09 -6.00 -3.03
C GLY A 132 -12.72 -7.45 -2.67
N ALA A 133 -12.57 -8.33 -3.68
CA ALA A 133 -12.19 -9.72 -3.44
C ALA A 133 -10.82 -9.86 -2.74
N CYS A 134 -9.83 -9.04 -3.10
CA CYS A 134 -8.52 -9.07 -2.44
C CYS A 134 -8.58 -8.43 -1.04
N LEU A 135 -9.37 -7.37 -0.85
CA LEU A 135 -9.60 -6.78 0.47
C LEU A 135 -10.15 -7.82 1.44
N ASP A 136 -11.22 -8.52 1.07
CA ASP A 136 -11.83 -9.56 1.90
C ASP A 136 -10.87 -10.72 2.17
N ALA A 137 -10.07 -11.12 1.18
CA ALA A 137 -9.10 -12.21 1.33
C ALA A 137 -7.98 -11.88 2.33
N HIS A 138 -7.35 -10.71 2.18
CA HIS A 138 -6.24 -10.30 3.04
C HIS A 138 -6.73 -9.91 4.44
N GLU A 139 -7.84 -9.19 4.55
CA GLU A 139 -8.48 -8.85 5.83
C GLU A 139 -8.90 -10.11 6.60
N GLY A 140 -9.50 -11.07 5.90
CA GLY A 140 -9.92 -12.33 6.49
C GLY A 140 -8.74 -13.14 7.05
N GLU A 141 -7.60 -13.14 6.38
CA GLU A 141 -6.39 -13.80 6.88
C GLU A 141 -5.80 -13.12 8.11
N LEU A 142 -5.75 -11.78 8.12
CA LEU A 142 -5.33 -10.97 9.27
C LEU A 142 -6.22 -11.25 10.49
N ARG A 143 -7.55 -11.22 10.31
CA ARG A 143 -8.52 -11.51 11.37
C ARG A 143 -8.37 -12.92 11.95
N LYS A 144 -8.17 -13.94 11.11
CA LYS A 144 -7.97 -15.33 11.57
C LYS A 144 -6.80 -15.46 12.54
N HIS A 145 -5.79 -14.60 12.38
CA HIS A 145 -4.60 -14.55 13.24
C HIS A 145 -4.71 -13.50 14.35
N GLY A 146 -5.89 -12.95 14.59
CA GLY A 146 -6.16 -12.06 15.72
C GLY A 146 -5.66 -10.63 15.54
N VAL A 147 -5.32 -10.20 14.32
CA VAL A 147 -4.95 -8.80 14.05
C VAL A 147 -6.16 -7.90 14.34
N PRO A 148 -6.03 -6.88 15.21
CA PRO A 148 -7.15 -6.01 15.54
C PRO A 148 -7.63 -5.16 14.36
N ASN A 149 -8.94 -4.91 14.28
CA ASN A 149 -9.53 -4.03 13.26
C ASN A 149 -8.87 -2.63 13.21
N THR A 150 -8.38 -2.13 14.35
CA THR A 150 -7.66 -0.85 14.43
C THR A 150 -6.34 -0.86 13.66
N GLN A 151 -5.61 -1.97 13.63
CA GLN A 151 -4.38 -2.12 12.84
C GLN A 151 -4.69 -2.20 11.35
N ILE A 152 -5.71 -2.98 10.97
CA ILE A 152 -6.18 -3.08 9.58
C ILE A 152 -6.64 -1.70 9.07
N GLN A 153 -7.42 -0.98 9.87
CA GLN A 153 -7.84 0.38 9.55
C GLN A 153 -6.66 1.36 9.44
N ALA A 154 -5.62 1.23 10.27
CA ALA A 154 -4.42 2.06 10.16
C ALA A 154 -3.73 1.87 8.79
N ALA A 155 -3.62 0.63 8.30
CA ALA A 155 -3.09 0.33 6.96
C ALA A 155 -3.95 0.96 5.85
N LEU A 156 -5.28 0.90 5.97
CA LEU A 156 -6.21 1.54 5.03
C LEU A 156 -6.04 3.08 5.02
N ARG A 157 -5.88 3.69 6.20
CA ARG A 157 -5.63 5.14 6.34
C ARG A 157 -4.31 5.55 5.71
N ILE A 158 -3.24 4.77 5.92
CA ILE A 158 -1.94 4.99 5.27
C ILE A 158 -2.09 4.94 3.75
N GLY A 159 -2.72 3.88 3.21
CA GLY A 159 -2.93 3.76 1.77
C GLY A 159 -3.69 4.94 1.16
N ALA A 160 -4.78 5.38 1.82
CA ALA A 160 -5.58 6.52 1.37
C ALA A 160 -4.79 7.85 1.37
N VAL A 161 -4.00 8.12 2.42
CA VAL A 161 -3.24 9.36 2.54
C VAL A 161 -2.06 9.38 1.57
N VAL A 162 -1.35 8.26 1.40
CA VAL A 162 -0.28 8.15 0.39
C VAL A 162 -0.83 8.30 -1.01
N HIS A 163 -2.03 7.75 -1.30
CA HIS A 163 -2.73 8.00 -2.56
C HIS A 163 -2.97 9.49 -2.79
N ALA A 164 -3.62 10.18 -1.85
CA ALA A 164 -3.90 11.60 -1.97
C ALA A 164 -2.63 12.45 -2.16
N ALA A 165 -1.59 12.20 -1.35
CA ALA A 165 -0.30 12.89 -1.46
C ALA A 165 0.33 12.67 -2.84
N SER A 166 0.29 11.44 -3.35
CA SER A 166 0.81 11.10 -4.68
C SER A 166 0.06 11.82 -5.79
N ARG A 167 -1.27 11.94 -5.71
CA ARG A 167 -2.07 12.66 -6.72
C ARG A 167 -1.78 14.16 -6.71
N ILE A 168 -1.61 14.76 -5.53
CA ILE A 168 -1.21 16.16 -5.39
C ILE A 168 0.16 16.39 -6.04
N VAL A 169 1.17 15.62 -5.64
CA VAL A 169 2.54 15.77 -6.17
C VAL A 169 2.57 15.55 -7.68
N ALA A 170 1.87 14.54 -8.20
CA ALA A 170 1.80 14.31 -9.64
C ALA A 170 1.15 15.48 -10.40
N SER A 171 0.09 16.08 -9.81
CA SER A 171 -0.57 17.24 -10.39
C SER A 171 0.34 18.46 -10.42
N GLU A 172 1.03 18.76 -9.31
CA GLU A 172 1.99 19.88 -9.25
C GLU A 172 3.16 19.68 -10.22
N GLN A 173 3.67 18.46 -10.38
CA GLN A 173 4.71 18.20 -11.38
C GLN A 173 4.21 18.43 -12.81
N ALA A 174 2.95 18.11 -13.11
CA ALA A 174 2.38 18.33 -14.43
C ALA A 174 2.17 19.82 -14.76
N THR A 175 1.97 20.67 -13.76
CA THR A 175 1.77 22.11 -13.93
C THR A 175 3.04 22.93 -13.80
N SER A 176 4.10 22.38 -13.19
CA SER A 176 5.36 23.10 -12.94
C SER A 176 6.23 23.34 -14.19
N GLY A 177 5.88 22.76 -15.34
CA GLY A 177 6.60 22.94 -16.61
C GLY A 177 7.97 22.24 -16.63
N SER A 178 8.28 21.65 -17.78
CA SER A 178 9.61 21.13 -18.14
C SER A 178 10.66 22.22 -18.25
#